data_AF-A0AAD0ZDK9-F1
#
_entry.id   AF-A0AAD0ZDK9-F1
#
_cell.length_a   1.000
_cell.length_b   1.000
_cell.length_c   1.000
_cell.angle_alpha   90.00
_cell.angle_beta   90.00
_cell.angle_gamma   90.00
#
_symmetry.space_group_name_H-M   'P 1'
#
loop_
_entity.id
_entity.type
_entity.pdbx_description
1 polymer ?
#
loop_
_entity_poly.entity_id
_entity_poly.type
_entity_poly.pdbx_seq_one_letter_code
_entity_poly.pdbx_strand_id
1 'polypeptide(L)'
;MTTRTEAVKAYLLDLQDRICAALEAEDGGTRFVEDAWTRPAGGGGRTRVIADGTVIEKGGVNFSHVFGSGLPPSASAHRPELAGRGFEALGVSLVIHPHNPHVPTSHANVRFFIAEKAGEEPVWWFGGGFDLTPYYANEEDCVHWHRVAEKACAPFGPDVYPRYKAWCDSYFHIKHRNEPRGIGGLFFDDLNEWDFDTSFAFMRAIGDAYLEAYLPIVQRRKALGYTEKQREFQEYRRGRYVEFNLVYDRGTLFGLQSGGRTESILMSLPPQVRWGYDWKAEPGSEEARLTEYFLQDRDWLAGSA
;
A
#
# COMPACT_ATOMS: atom_id res chain seq x y z
N MET A 1 -15.57 -15.53 19.13
CA MET A 1 -16.06 -15.05 17.81
C MET A 1 -16.96 -13.85 18.04
N THR A 2 -16.31 -12.69 18.11
CA THR A 2 -16.82 -11.51 18.79
C THR A 2 -17.05 -10.42 17.75
N THR A 3 -18.08 -9.60 17.97
CA THR A 3 -18.57 -8.47 17.15
C THR A 3 -17.50 -7.60 16.48
N ARG A 4 -16.26 -7.61 17.00
CA ARG A 4 -15.08 -6.88 16.50
C ARG A 4 -14.62 -7.31 15.10
N THR A 5 -14.37 -8.61 14.87
CA THR A 5 -13.88 -9.10 13.56
C THR A 5 -14.87 -8.82 12.45
N GLU A 6 -16.17 -9.01 12.72
CA GLU A 6 -17.24 -8.71 11.76
C GLU A 6 -17.34 -7.21 11.46
N ALA A 7 -17.18 -6.33 12.46
CA ALA A 7 -17.16 -4.89 12.24
C ALA A 7 -15.97 -4.46 11.37
N VAL A 8 -14.77 -5.01 11.62
CA VAL A 8 -13.58 -4.77 10.79
C VAL A 8 -13.80 -5.28 9.36
N LYS A 9 -14.32 -6.49 9.21
CA LYS A 9 -14.62 -7.09 7.91
C LYS A 9 -15.61 -6.25 7.11
N ALA A 10 -16.71 -5.80 7.73
CA ALA A 10 -17.71 -4.97 7.08
C ALA A 10 -17.09 -3.67 6.56
N TYR A 11 -16.27 -2.99 7.37
CA TYR A 11 -15.53 -1.80 6.94
C TYR A 11 -14.59 -2.08 5.77
N LEU A 12 -13.80 -3.16 5.82
CA LEU A 12 -12.83 -3.49 4.77
C LEU A 12 -13.50 -3.83 3.43
N LEU A 13 -14.64 -4.52 3.45
CA LEU A 13 -15.43 -4.81 2.25
C LEU A 13 -15.98 -3.51 1.62
N ASP A 14 -16.54 -2.63 2.45
CA ASP A 14 -17.02 -1.31 2.02
C ASP A 14 -15.88 -0.42 1.49
N LEU A 15 -14.72 -0.42 2.15
CA LEU A 15 -13.55 0.33 1.70
C LEU A 15 -13.08 -0.14 0.31
N GLN A 16 -13.02 -1.45 0.07
CA GLN A 16 -12.71 -2.00 -1.26
C GLN A 16 -13.73 -1.51 -2.30
N ASP A 17 -15.03 -1.53 -1.97
CA ASP A 17 -16.09 -1.10 -2.88
C ASP A 17 -15.95 0.40 -3.23
N ARG A 18 -15.75 1.26 -2.23
CA ARG A 18 -15.56 2.71 -2.42
C ARG A 18 -14.31 3.05 -3.24
N ILE A 19 -13.19 2.38 -2.97
CA ILE A 19 -11.94 2.62 -3.71
C ILE A 19 -12.09 2.20 -5.17
N CYS A 20 -12.64 1.02 -5.44
CA CYS A 20 -12.90 0.58 -6.81
C CYS A 20 -13.80 1.57 -7.55
N ALA A 21 -14.94 1.93 -6.96
CA ALA A 21 -15.90 2.84 -7.60
C ALA A 21 -15.28 4.22 -7.92
N ALA A 22 -14.49 4.78 -7.00
CA ALA A 22 -13.83 6.07 -7.21
C ALA A 22 -12.79 6.01 -8.33
N LEU A 23 -11.99 4.94 -8.37
CA LEU A 23 -10.96 4.76 -9.40
C LEU A 23 -11.57 4.47 -10.80
N GLU A 24 -12.67 3.71 -10.87
CA GLU A 24 -13.43 3.50 -12.11
C GLU A 24 -14.00 4.81 -12.67
N ALA A 25 -14.50 5.68 -11.79
CA ALA A 25 -14.99 7.00 -12.19
C ALA A 25 -13.88 7.87 -12.80
N GLU A 26 -12.65 7.76 -12.28
CA GLU A 26 -11.50 8.47 -12.85
C GLU A 26 -11.03 7.90 -14.18
N ASP A 27 -11.08 6.57 -14.35
CA ASP A 27 -10.71 5.89 -15.60
C ASP A 27 -11.69 6.19 -16.74
N GLY A 28 -12.99 6.24 -16.44
CA GLY A 28 -14.02 6.69 -17.39
C GLY A 28 -14.48 5.64 -18.40
N GLY A 29 -14.06 4.38 -18.26
CA GLY A 29 -14.52 3.30 -19.15
C GLY A 29 -14.27 1.89 -18.63
N THR A 30 -13.07 1.60 -18.12
CA THR A 30 -12.71 0.25 -17.68
C THR A 30 -13.11 0.03 -16.21
N ARG A 31 -13.53 -1.18 -15.88
CA ARG A 31 -14.00 -1.58 -14.54
C ARG A 31 -13.10 -2.63 -13.92
N PHE A 32 -13.11 -2.69 -12.59
CA PHE A 32 -12.52 -3.79 -11.87
C PHE A 32 -13.31 -5.07 -12.10
N VAL A 33 -12.60 -6.14 -12.44
CA VAL A 33 -13.14 -7.50 -12.50
C VAL A 33 -12.86 -8.19 -11.17
N GLU A 34 -13.92 -8.72 -10.56
CA GLU A 34 -13.81 -9.48 -9.32
C GLU A 34 -13.51 -10.96 -9.59
N ASP A 35 -12.51 -11.47 -8.88
CA ASP A 35 -12.19 -12.88 -8.74
C ASP A 35 -12.30 -13.25 -7.25
N ALA A 36 -13.41 -13.90 -6.91
CA ALA A 36 -13.68 -14.40 -5.56
C ALA A 36 -13.09 -15.80 -5.40
N TRP A 37 -12.37 -16.02 -4.30
CA TRP A 37 -11.67 -17.28 -4.07
C TRP A 37 -11.77 -17.74 -2.62
N THR A 38 -11.63 -19.05 -2.42
CA THR A 38 -11.64 -19.71 -1.10
C THR A 38 -10.30 -20.36 -0.82
N ARG A 39 -9.91 -20.43 0.46
CA ARG A 39 -8.69 -21.09 0.91
C ARG A 39 -9.02 -22.44 1.56
N PRO A 40 -8.43 -23.56 1.13
CA PRO A 40 -8.71 -24.88 1.72
C PRO A 40 -8.51 -24.96 3.24
N ALA A 41 -7.53 -24.23 3.76
CA ALA A 41 -7.22 -24.18 5.19
C ALA A 41 -8.07 -23.17 6.00
N GLY A 42 -9.03 -22.47 5.37
CA GLY A 42 -9.94 -21.54 6.02
C GLY A 42 -9.89 -20.13 5.43
N GLY A 43 -11.08 -19.58 5.16
CA GLY A 43 -11.27 -18.23 4.64
C GLY A 43 -11.19 -18.12 3.12
N GLY A 44 -10.78 -16.95 2.63
CA GLY A 44 -10.76 -16.62 1.20
C GLY A 44 -10.51 -15.13 0.96
N GLY A 45 -10.96 -14.63 -0.19
CA GLY A 45 -10.85 -13.21 -0.52
C GLY A 45 -11.61 -12.81 -1.78
N ARG A 46 -11.62 -11.50 -2.03
CA ARG A 46 -12.12 -10.87 -3.25
C ARG A 46 -10.96 -10.11 -3.88
N THR A 47 -10.37 -10.66 -4.93
CA THR A 47 -9.38 -9.94 -5.73
C THR A 47 -10.13 -9.12 -6.77
N ARG A 48 -9.93 -7.80 -6.81
CA ARG A 48 -10.46 -6.94 -7.88
C ARG A 48 -9.31 -6.39 -8.67
N VAL A 49 -9.29 -6.62 -9.97
CA VAL A 49 -8.22 -6.18 -10.88
C VAL A 49 -8.79 -5.36 -12.03
N ILE A 50 -8.06 -4.33 -12.42
CA ILE A 50 -8.32 -3.51 -13.61
C ILE A 50 -7.05 -3.53 -14.46
N ALA A 51 -7.20 -3.66 -15.78
CA ALA A 51 -6.10 -3.66 -16.73
C ALA A 51 -6.54 -2.97 -18.01
N ASP A 52 -5.59 -2.39 -18.73
CA ASP A 52 -5.81 -1.72 -20.02
C ASP A 52 -6.89 -0.61 -19.94
N GLY A 53 -6.95 0.07 -18.79
CA GLY A 53 -7.76 1.27 -18.58
C GLY A 53 -7.16 2.51 -19.25
N THR A 54 -7.98 3.55 -19.43
CA THR A 54 -7.54 4.81 -20.05
C THR A 54 -6.57 5.56 -19.13
N VAL A 55 -6.81 5.51 -17.83
CA VAL A 55 -6.00 6.15 -16.79
C VAL A 55 -5.22 5.11 -16.02
N ILE A 56 -5.86 4.00 -15.67
CA ILE A 56 -5.27 2.91 -14.89
C ILE A 56 -4.85 1.79 -15.82
N GLU A 57 -3.54 1.74 -16.12
CA GLU A 57 -2.98 0.70 -16.98
C GLU A 57 -3.04 -0.68 -16.34
N LYS A 58 -2.74 -0.74 -15.03
CA LYS A 58 -2.91 -1.93 -14.20
C LYS A 58 -3.18 -1.51 -12.77
N GLY A 59 -4.18 -2.12 -12.15
CA GLY A 59 -4.44 -1.91 -10.74
C GLY A 59 -5.10 -3.11 -10.11
N GLY A 60 -4.99 -3.22 -8.79
CA GLY A 60 -5.82 -4.13 -8.05
C GLY A 60 -6.06 -3.67 -6.64
N VAL A 61 -7.23 -4.04 -6.13
CA VAL A 61 -7.71 -3.74 -4.78
C VAL A 61 -8.19 -5.06 -4.20
N ASN A 62 -7.35 -5.68 -3.38
CA ASN A 62 -7.54 -7.03 -2.89
C ASN A 62 -8.04 -7.02 -1.46
N PHE A 63 -9.21 -7.62 -1.23
CA PHE A 63 -9.66 -8.01 0.10
C PHE A 63 -9.32 -9.47 0.36
N SER A 64 -8.85 -9.78 1.57
CA SER A 64 -8.75 -11.15 2.06
C SER A 64 -9.21 -11.25 3.51
N HIS A 65 -9.75 -12.41 3.87
CA HIS A 65 -10.03 -12.84 5.24
C HIS A 65 -9.67 -14.32 5.33
N VAL A 66 -8.51 -14.60 5.90
CA VAL A 66 -7.96 -15.95 6.05
C VAL A 66 -7.88 -16.32 7.52
N PHE A 67 -8.12 -17.58 7.83
CA PHE A 67 -8.06 -18.09 9.19
C PHE A 67 -7.56 -19.53 9.21
N GLY A 68 -7.16 -20.00 10.40
CA GLY A 68 -6.66 -21.36 10.60
C GLY A 68 -6.46 -21.69 12.07
N SER A 69 -6.29 -22.98 12.37
CA SER A 69 -6.12 -23.47 13.75
C SER A 69 -4.73 -23.21 14.35
N GLY A 70 -3.78 -22.69 13.57
CA GLY A 70 -2.42 -22.42 13.98
C GLY A 70 -1.65 -21.64 12.93
N LEU A 71 -0.74 -20.76 13.36
CA LEU A 71 0.19 -20.09 12.46
C LEU A 71 1.27 -21.06 11.94
N PRO A 72 1.81 -20.84 10.73
CA PRO A 72 2.99 -21.56 10.27
C PRO A 72 4.15 -21.37 11.26
N PRO A 73 5.03 -22.37 11.46
CA PRO A 73 6.18 -22.26 12.36
C PRO A 73 7.08 -21.05 12.07
N SER A 74 7.19 -20.64 10.80
CA SER A 74 7.93 -19.45 10.39
C SER A 74 7.33 -18.13 10.92
N ALA A 75 6.01 -18.06 11.08
CA ALA A 75 5.32 -16.88 11.62
C ALA A 75 5.36 -16.82 13.15
N SER A 76 5.36 -17.98 13.83
CA SER A 76 5.44 -18.06 15.30
C SER A 76 6.87 -18.04 15.86
N ALA A 77 7.90 -18.28 15.03
CA ALA A 77 9.29 -18.33 15.48
C ALA A 77 9.76 -17.04 16.19
N HIS A 78 9.20 -15.90 15.79
CA HIS A 78 9.49 -14.59 16.38
C HIS A 78 8.41 -14.11 17.36
N ARG A 79 7.34 -14.88 17.58
CA ARG A 79 6.20 -14.56 18.46
C ARG A 79 5.70 -15.82 19.19
N PRO A 80 6.44 -16.30 20.22
CA PRO A 80 6.12 -17.52 20.95
C PRO A 80 4.70 -17.53 21.55
N GLU A 81 4.17 -16.37 21.90
CA GLU A 81 2.82 -16.16 22.41
C GLU A 81 1.72 -16.57 21.42
N LEU A 82 2.04 -16.68 20.13
CA LEU A 82 1.11 -17.13 19.09
C LEU A 82 1.09 -18.65 18.90
N ALA A 83 2.01 -19.38 19.53
CA ALA A 83 2.11 -20.82 19.39
C ALA A 83 0.85 -21.53 19.91
N GLY A 84 0.25 -22.38 19.06
CA GLY A 84 -0.95 -23.15 19.42
C GLY A 84 -2.25 -22.34 19.50
N ARG A 85 -2.25 -21.08 19.02
CA ARG A 85 -3.45 -20.25 18.90
C ARG A 85 -4.08 -20.39 17.51
N GLY A 86 -5.40 -20.42 17.44
CA GLY A 86 -6.11 -20.18 16.18
C GLY A 86 -5.96 -18.72 15.76
N PHE A 87 -5.93 -18.43 14.47
CA PHE A 87 -5.72 -17.08 13.97
C PHE A 87 -6.74 -16.67 12.91
N GLU A 88 -6.97 -15.36 12.82
CA GLU A 88 -7.63 -14.71 11.70
C GLU A 88 -6.79 -13.51 11.24
N ALA A 89 -6.71 -13.32 9.93
CA ALA A 89 -6.09 -12.14 9.32
C ALA A 89 -6.99 -11.66 8.19
N LEU A 90 -7.32 -10.37 8.21
CA LEU A 90 -8.13 -9.74 7.18
C LEU A 90 -7.60 -8.34 6.84
N GLY A 91 -7.74 -7.95 5.58
CA GLY A 91 -7.25 -6.66 5.14
C GLY A 91 -7.62 -6.32 3.71
N VAL A 92 -7.42 -5.05 3.36
CA VAL A 92 -7.41 -4.55 1.99
C VAL A 92 -5.99 -4.15 1.65
N SER A 93 -5.48 -4.60 0.50
CA SER A 93 -4.20 -4.19 -0.06
C SER A 93 -4.40 -3.81 -1.52
N LEU A 94 -3.80 -2.70 -1.95
CA LEU A 94 -3.93 -2.22 -3.31
C LEU A 94 -2.63 -1.66 -3.86
N VAL A 95 -2.48 -1.76 -5.17
CA VAL A 95 -1.45 -1.07 -5.95
C VAL A 95 -2.09 -0.59 -7.24
N ILE A 96 -1.89 0.68 -7.57
CA ILE A 96 -2.39 1.30 -8.80
C ILE A 96 -1.20 1.79 -9.62
N HIS A 97 -1.09 1.29 -10.85
CA HIS A 97 -0.11 1.72 -11.85
C HIS A 97 -0.83 2.48 -12.97
N PRO A 98 -0.77 3.82 -12.96
CA PRO A 98 -1.37 4.63 -14.01
C PRO A 98 -0.62 4.50 -15.34
N HIS A 99 -1.35 4.69 -16.45
CA HIS A 99 -0.78 4.73 -17.78
C HIS A 99 0.12 5.97 -17.98
N ASN A 100 -0.37 7.14 -17.57
CA ASN A 100 0.33 8.42 -17.74
C ASN A 100 1.47 8.57 -16.71
N PRO A 101 2.74 8.79 -17.14
CA PRO A 101 3.89 8.91 -16.25
C PRO A 101 3.83 10.12 -15.30
N HIS A 102 2.95 11.09 -15.56
CA HIS A 102 2.71 12.20 -14.63
C HIS A 102 1.80 11.85 -13.46
N VAL A 103 1.11 10.70 -13.49
CA VAL A 103 0.35 10.19 -12.34
C VAL A 103 1.23 9.17 -11.59
N PRO A 104 1.49 9.38 -10.29
CA PRO A 104 2.30 8.44 -9.50
C PRO A 104 1.64 7.06 -9.39
N THR A 105 2.47 6.01 -9.32
CA THR A 105 2.01 4.74 -8.71
C THR A 105 1.68 5.00 -7.25
N SER A 106 0.63 4.36 -6.73
CA SER A 106 0.32 4.39 -5.30
C SER A 106 0.06 3.01 -4.75
N HIS A 107 0.30 2.86 -3.46
CA HIS A 107 0.00 1.66 -2.71
C HIS A 107 -0.73 2.04 -1.41
N ALA A 108 -1.65 1.19 -0.98
CA ALA A 108 -2.23 1.27 0.35
C ALA A 108 -2.51 -0.12 0.92
N ASN A 109 -2.43 -0.22 2.24
CA ASN A 109 -2.84 -1.40 2.98
C ASN A 109 -3.49 -1.01 4.30
N VAL A 110 -4.54 -1.73 4.68
CA VAL A 110 -5.06 -1.74 6.05
C VAL A 110 -5.45 -3.17 6.41
N ARG A 111 -5.00 -3.64 7.56
CA ARG A 111 -5.18 -5.03 7.99
C ARG A 111 -5.36 -5.15 9.50
N PHE A 112 -6.00 -6.25 9.89
CA PHE A 112 -6.21 -6.67 11.26
C PHE A 112 -5.79 -8.13 11.41
N PHE A 113 -5.08 -8.41 12.49
CA PHE A 113 -4.69 -9.75 12.89
C PHE A 113 -5.21 -10.03 14.31
N ILE A 114 -5.71 -11.24 14.53
CA ILE A 114 -6.07 -11.74 15.86
C ILE A 114 -5.70 -13.21 16.01
N ALA A 115 -5.19 -13.59 17.17
CA ALA A 115 -4.90 -14.96 17.56
C ALA A 115 -5.51 -15.29 18.94
N GLU A 116 -6.32 -16.34 18.97
CA GLU A 116 -7.12 -16.74 20.14
C GLU A 116 -6.79 -18.16 20.58
N LYS A 117 -6.90 -18.39 21.89
CA LYS A 117 -6.85 -19.71 22.51
C LYS A 117 -7.78 -19.72 23.71
N ALA A 118 -8.54 -20.80 23.87
CA ALA A 118 -9.53 -20.90 24.94
C ALA A 118 -8.87 -20.71 26.32
N GLY A 119 -9.42 -19.79 27.12
CA GLY A 119 -8.90 -19.46 28.45
C GLY A 119 -7.71 -18.51 28.48
N GLU A 120 -7.27 -17.97 27.34
CA GLU A 120 -6.20 -16.98 27.26
C GLU A 120 -6.69 -15.69 26.58
N GLU A 121 -6.16 -14.53 27.00
CA GLU A 121 -6.44 -13.25 26.34
C GLU A 121 -6.01 -13.28 24.88
N PRO A 122 -6.79 -12.71 23.94
CA PRO A 122 -6.45 -12.68 22.53
C PRO A 122 -5.26 -11.76 22.26
N VAL A 123 -4.36 -12.19 21.37
CA VAL A 123 -3.28 -11.34 20.85
C VAL A 123 -3.76 -10.76 19.53
N TRP A 124 -3.73 -9.44 19.40
CA TRP A 124 -4.21 -8.78 18.19
C TRP A 124 -3.40 -7.53 17.89
N TRP A 125 -3.44 -7.08 16.64
CA TRP A 125 -2.90 -5.79 16.22
C TRP A 125 -3.48 -5.37 14.87
N PHE A 126 -3.43 -4.07 14.61
CA PHE A 126 -3.63 -3.50 13.29
C PHE A 126 -2.30 -3.21 12.61
N GLY A 127 -2.34 -3.12 11.28
CA GLY A 127 -1.23 -2.64 10.47
C GLY A 127 -1.75 -1.99 9.19
N GLY A 128 -0.92 -1.20 8.53
CA GLY A 128 -1.32 -0.55 7.30
C GLY A 128 -0.48 0.66 6.95
N GLY A 129 -1.08 1.53 6.14
CA GLY A 129 -0.44 2.72 5.61
C GLY A 129 -0.76 2.92 4.13
N PHE A 130 -0.26 4.02 3.58
CA PHE A 130 -0.28 4.31 2.17
C PHE A 130 0.97 5.08 1.78
N ASP A 131 1.42 4.91 0.54
CA ASP A 131 2.62 5.58 0.02
C ASP A 131 2.49 5.89 -1.47
N LEU A 132 3.26 6.91 -1.90
CA LEU A 132 3.21 7.46 -3.25
C LEU A 132 4.56 7.30 -3.96
N THR A 133 4.55 6.74 -5.15
CA THR A 133 5.72 6.45 -5.99
C THR A 133 5.63 7.22 -7.31
N PRO A 134 6.10 8.48 -7.36
CA PRO A 134 6.07 9.29 -8.57
C PRO A 134 7.16 8.91 -9.58
N TYR A 135 6.95 9.32 -10.83
CA TYR A 135 7.95 9.28 -11.90
C TYR A 135 8.40 10.70 -12.25
N TYR A 136 7.45 11.53 -12.66
CA TYR A 136 7.63 12.99 -12.78
C TYR A 136 6.92 13.64 -11.60
N ALA A 137 7.62 13.75 -10.48
CA ALA A 137 7.06 14.22 -9.22
C ALA A 137 6.72 15.73 -9.27
N ASN A 138 5.73 16.13 -8.47
CA ASN A 138 5.35 17.52 -8.30
C ASN A 138 5.29 17.84 -6.81
N GLU A 139 5.86 18.99 -6.43
CA GLU A 139 5.99 19.36 -5.03
C GLU A 139 4.64 19.62 -4.34
N GLU A 140 3.69 20.24 -5.04
CA GLU A 140 2.34 20.48 -4.49
C GLU A 140 1.61 19.15 -4.23
N ASP A 141 1.84 18.14 -5.07
CA ASP A 141 1.27 16.81 -4.87
C ASP A 141 1.90 16.10 -3.67
N CYS A 142 3.22 16.21 -3.50
CA CYS A 142 3.91 15.68 -2.32
C CYS A 142 3.39 16.34 -1.03
N VAL A 143 3.28 17.67 -1.01
CA VAL A 143 2.76 18.42 0.14
C VAL A 143 1.30 18.03 0.41
N HIS A 144 0.44 17.97 -0.62
CA HIS A 144 -0.95 17.54 -0.48
C HIS A 144 -1.06 16.14 0.13
N TRP A 145 -0.29 15.18 -0.41
CA TRP A 145 -0.27 13.79 0.07
C TRP A 145 0.06 13.70 1.55
N HIS A 146 1.14 14.37 1.97
CA HIS A 146 1.59 14.37 3.36
C HIS A 146 0.69 15.19 4.27
N ARG A 147 0.05 16.26 3.78
CA ARG A 147 -0.92 17.04 4.56
C ARG A 147 -2.19 16.25 4.88
N VAL A 148 -2.69 15.48 3.92
CA VAL A 148 -3.85 14.59 4.14
C VAL A 148 -3.47 13.51 5.16
N ALA A 149 -2.28 12.93 5.06
CA ALA A 149 -1.75 11.98 6.05
C ALA A 149 -1.66 12.58 7.47
N GLU A 150 -1.08 13.78 7.60
CA GLU A 150 -0.98 14.51 8.88
C GLU A 150 -2.38 14.74 9.49
N LYS A 151 -3.32 15.23 8.67
CA LYS A 151 -4.70 15.49 9.10
C LYS A 151 -5.41 14.24 9.58
N ALA A 152 -5.21 13.09 8.91
CA ALA A 152 -5.81 11.82 9.30
C ALA A 152 -5.25 11.29 10.64
N CYS A 153 -3.98 11.57 10.93
CA CYS A 153 -3.31 11.20 12.17
C CYS A 153 -3.63 12.16 13.34
N ALA A 154 -3.93 13.42 13.07
CA ALA A 154 -4.06 14.47 14.10
C ALA A 154 -5.00 14.12 15.27
N PRO A 155 -6.16 13.45 15.09
CA PRO A 155 -7.03 13.07 16.21
C PRO A 155 -6.44 12.03 17.17
N PHE A 156 -5.37 11.33 16.77
CA PHE A 156 -4.79 10.20 17.51
C PHE A 156 -3.51 10.57 18.26
N GLY A 157 -3.00 11.78 18.07
CA GLY A 157 -1.84 12.30 18.78
C GLY A 157 -0.89 13.08 17.87
N PRO A 158 -0.17 14.08 18.40
CA PRO A 158 0.73 14.93 17.62
C PRO A 158 1.97 14.19 17.11
N ASP A 159 2.33 13.06 17.73
CA ASP A 159 3.48 12.21 17.38
C ASP A 159 3.14 11.11 16.37
N VAL A 160 1.86 10.86 16.10
CA VAL A 160 1.39 9.76 15.24
C VAL A 160 1.86 9.91 13.79
N TYR A 161 1.68 11.09 13.18
CA TYR A 161 2.16 11.35 11.82
C TYR A 161 3.70 11.29 11.74
N PRO A 162 4.48 12.03 12.57
CA PRO A 162 5.94 11.96 12.51
C PRO A 162 6.48 10.53 12.65
N ARG A 163 5.91 9.73 13.58
CA ARG A 163 6.32 8.34 13.82
C ARG A 163 6.06 7.45 12.60
N TYR A 164 4.84 7.44 12.08
CA TYR A 164 4.46 6.55 10.98
C TYR A 164 4.96 7.01 9.62
N LYS A 165 5.23 8.31 9.45
CA LYS A 165 5.96 8.82 8.29
C LYS A 165 7.41 8.37 8.30
N ALA A 166 8.13 8.53 9.42
CA ALA A 166 9.51 8.04 9.53
C ALA A 166 9.60 6.52 9.36
N TRP A 167 8.59 5.78 9.83
CA TRP A 167 8.53 4.34 9.58
C TRP A 167 8.30 4.03 8.08
N CYS A 168 7.47 4.81 7.39
CA CYS A 168 7.29 4.69 5.94
C CYS A 168 8.61 4.88 5.18
N ASP A 169 9.38 5.92 5.51
CA ASP A 169 10.66 6.21 4.86
C ASP A 169 11.66 5.06 5.05
N SER A 170 11.78 4.56 6.29
CA SER A 170 12.70 3.46 6.61
C SER A 170 12.27 2.11 6.05
N TYR A 171 10.96 1.84 5.96
CA TYR A 171 10.44 0.58 5.44
C TYR A 171 10.57 0.50 3.92
N PHE A 172 10.16 1.55 3.21
CA PHE A 172 10.13 1.60 1.74
C PHE A 172 11.45 2.08 1.14
N HIS A 173 12.56 1.44 1.53
CA HIS A 173 13.90 1.80 1.08
C HIS A 173 14.60 0.64 0.36
N ILE A 174 15.10 0.90 -0.85
CA ILE A 174 15.80 -0.07 -1.69
C ILE A 174 17.28 -0.07 -1.29
N LYS A 175 17.63 -0.88 -0.29
CA LYS A 175 18.97 -0.85 0.35
C LYS A 175 20.13 -1.00 -0.62
N HIS A 176 20.03 -1.88 -1.61
CA HIS A 176 21.10 -2.09 -2.60
C HIS A 176 21.24 -0.95 -3.62
N ARG A 177 20.31 0.00 -3.64
CA ARG A 177 20.34 1.21 -4.48
C ARG A 177 20.54 2.49 -3.69
N ASN A 178 20.45 2.40 -2.37
CA ASN A 178 20.41 3.53 -1.45
C ASN A 178 19.38 4.59 -1.89
N GLU A 179 18.16 4.14 -2.15
CA GLU A 179 17.11 4.95 -2.76
C GLU A 179 15.75 4.63 -2.10
N PRO A 180 14.98 5.64 -1.66
CA PRO A 180 13.57 5.48 -1.30
C PRO A 180 12.76 4.96 -2.50
N ARG A 181 11.78 4.09 -2.25
CA ARG A 181 10.85 3.60 -3.30
C ARG A 181 10.02 4.74 -3.88
N GLY A 182 9.66 5.72 -3.04
CA GLY A 182 8.78 6.83 -3.36
C GLY A 182 8.97 7.99 -2.38
N ILE A 183 8.02 8.94 -2.37
CA ILE A 183 8.08 10.14 -1.51
C ILE A 183 7.53 9.90 -0.09
N GLY A 184 7.22 8.63 0.23
CA GLY A 184 6.71 8.21 1.53
C GLY A 184 5.19 8.35 1.67
N GLY A 185 4.76 8.51 2.92
CA GLY A 185 3.36 8.50 3.34
C GLY A 185 3.29 8.00 4.78
N LEU A 186 2.50 6.97 5.04
CA LEU A 186 2.38 6.35 6.35
C LEU A 186 2.69 4.86 6.27
N PHE A 187 3.37 4.33 7.27
CA PHE A 187 3.49 2.91 7.51
C PHE A 187 3.39 2.61 9.00
N PHE A 188 2.57 1.62 9.35
CA PHE A 188 2.44 1.12 10.72
C PHE A 188 2.20 -0.38 10.72
N ASP A 189 2.70 -1.03 11.77
CA ASP A 189 2.49 -2.44 12.06
C ASP A 189 2.44 -2.59 13.58
N ASP A 190 1.97 -3.74 14.06
CA ASP A 190 1.91 -4.03 15.50
C ASP A 190 1.16 -2.98 16.33
N LEU A 191 0.16 -2.32 15.73
CA LEU A 191 -0.65 -1.32 16.42
C LEU A 191 -1.66 -2.00 17.35
N ASN A 192 -1.33 -2.02 18.63
CA ASN A 192 -2.20 -2.45 19.73
C ASN A 192 -1.91 -1.69 21.05
N GLU A 193 -1.22 -0.56 20.97
CA GLU A 193 -0.90 0.29 22.13
C GLU A 193 -2.12 1.05 22.68
N TRP A 194 -3.13 1.28 21.84
CA TRP A 194 -4.43 1.84 22.23
C TRP A 194 -5.45 0.73 22.46
N ASP A 195 -6.61 1.10 23.01
CA ASP A 195 -7.76 0.20 23.01
C ASP A 195 -8.20 -0.13 21.57
N PHE A 196 -8.88 -1.27 21.42
CA PHE A 196 -9.31 -1.78 20.11
C PHE A 196 -10.12 -0.77 19.30
N ASP A 197 -11.04 -0.03 19.94
CA ASP A 197 -11.94 0.87 19.22
C ASP A 197 -11.18 2.09 18.69
N THR A 198 -10.22 2.60 19.46
CA THR A 198 -9.30 3.66 19.01
C THR A 198 -8.38 3.18 17.89
N SER A 199 -7.76 2.00 18.01
CA SER A 199 -6.93 1.44 16.94
C SER A 199 -7.73 1.14 15.66
N PHE A 200 -8.96 0.67 15.79
CA PHE A 200 -9.85 0.46 14.67
C PHE A 200 -10.25 1.79 14.02
N ALA A 201 -10.58 2.82 14.81
CA ALA A 201 -10.85 4.15 14.29
C ALA A 201 -9.66 4.74 13.53
N PHE A 202 -8.44 4.54 14.03
CA PHE A 202 -7.23 4.94 13.32
C PHE A 202 -7.07 4.23 11.98
N MET A 203 -7.18 2.89 11.97
CA MET A 203 -7.08 2.12 10.73
C MET A 203 -8.15 2.55 9.70
N ARG A 204 -9.37 2.91 10.14
CA ARG A 204 -10.39 3.49 9.27
C ARG A 204 -9.98 4.84 8.70
N ALA A 205 -9.54 5.76 9.56
CA ALA A 205 -9.07 7.08 9.14
C ALA A 205 -7.96 6.99 8.09
N ILE A 206 -7.02 6.06 8.23
CA ILE A 206 -5.94 5.86 7.26
C ILE A 206 -6.45 5.24 5.94
N GLY A 207 -7.36 4.26 6.00
CA GLY A 207 -7.97 3.68 4.80
C GLY A 207 -8.79 4.70 4.00
N ASP A 208 -9.58 5.53 4.68
CA ASP A 208 -10.41 6.56 4.05
C ASP A 208 -9.56 7.71 3.46
N ALA A 209 -8.50 8.12 4.16
CA ALA A 209 -7.60 9.17 3.74
C ALA A 209 -6.84 8.86 2.44
N TYR A 210 -6.67 7.59 2.07
CA TYR A 210 -6.03 7.22 0.80
C TYR A 210 -6.71 7.86 -0.42
N LEU A 211 -8.04 7.82 -0.50
CA LEU A 211 -8.77 8.42 -1.62
C LEU A 211 -8.71 9.94 -1.59
N GLU A 212 -8.82 10.54 -0.40
CA GLU A 212 -8.65 12.00 -0.22
C GLU A 212 -7.26 12.48 -0.68
N ALA A 213 -6.24 11.66 -0.47
CA ALA A 213 -4.87 11.96 -0.87
C ALA A 213 -4.64 11.71 -2.37
N TYR A 214 -5.09 10.57 -2.90
CA TYR A 214 -4.71 10.11 -4.25
C TYR A 214 -5.57 10.69 -5.37
N LEU A 215 -6.90 10.77 -5.22
CA LEU A 215 -7.79 11.18 -6.31
C LEU A 215 -7.48 12.59 -6.82
N PRO A 216 -7.24 13.62 -5.97
CA PRO A 216 -6.90 14.94 -6.47
C PRO A 216 -5.61 14.96 -7.30
N ILE A 217 -4.64 14.08 -6.99
CA ILE A 217 -3.40 13.93 -7.77
C ILE A 217 -3.72 13.31 -9.14
N VAL A 218 -4.49 12.22 -9.17
CA VAL A 218 -4.92 11.58 -10.42
C VAL A 218 -5.65 12.60 -11.32
N GLN A 219 -6.61 13.33 -10.77
CA GLN A 219 -7.39 14.34 -11.49
C GLN A 219 -6.53 15.46 -12.08
N ARG A 220 -5.56 15.97 -11.31
CA ARG A 220 -4.65 17.03 -11.79
C ARG A 220 -3.72 16.56 -12.91
N ARG A 221 -3.31 15.29 -12.91
CA ARG A 221 -2.20 14.81 -13.73
C ARG A 221 -2.61 13.94 -14.92
N LYS A 222 -3.76 13.25 -14.86
CA LYS A 222 -4.16 12.24 -15.86
C LYS A 222 -4.25 12.76 -17.30
N ALA A 223 -4.59 14.03 -17.50
CA ALA A 223 -4.77 14.65 -18.81
C ALA A 223 -3.50 15.33 -19.37
N LEU A 224 -2.38 15.32 -18.64
CA LEU A 224 -1.14 15.94 -19.11
C LEU A 224 -0.56 15.14 -20.29
N GLY A 225 -0.14 15.82 -21.35
CA GLY A 225 0.58 15.19 -22.45
C GLY A 225 1.94 14.67 -22.00
N TYR A 226 2.36 13.51 -22.50
CA TYR A 226 3.66 12.93 -22.23
C TYR A 226 4.30 12.41 -23.52
N THR A 227 5.60 12.17 -23.48
CA THR A 227 6.40 11.67 -24.60
C THR A 227 6.80 10.21 -24.40
N GLU A 228 7.20 9.54 -25.48
CA GLU A 228 7.70 8.17 -25.42
C GLU A 228 8.89 8.02 -24.47
N LYS A 229 9.80 9.00 -24.42
CA LYS A 229 10.94 9.00 -23.48
C LYS A 229 10.49 8.99 -22.02
N GLN A 230 9.42 9.72 -21.70
CA GLN A 230 8.87 9.73 -20.36
C GLN A 230 8.20 8.41 -20.01
N ARG A 231 7.62 7.74 -21.01
CA ARG A 231 7.07 6.40 -20.86
C ARG A 231 8.18 5.35 -20.64
N GLU A 232 9.28 5.43 -21.39
CA GLU A 232 10.45 4.57 -21.17
C GLU A 232 11.05 4.76 -19.76
N PHE A 233 11.16 6.01 -19.29
CA PHE A 233 11.61 6.30 -17.93
C PHE A 233 10.66 5.73 -16.87
N GLN A 234 9.35 5.83 -17.07
CA GLN A 234 8.36 5.21 -16.19
C GLN A 234 8.56 3.69 -16.08
N GLU A 235 8.76 3.00 -17.20
CA GLU A 235 9.02 1.55 -17.22
C GLU A 235 10.36 1.19 -16.54
N TYR A 236 11.38 2.03 -16.70
CA TYR A 236 12.64 1.87 -15.98
C TYR A 236 12.44 2.02 -14.46
N ARG A 237 11.73 3.06 -14.02
CA ARG A 237 11.42 3.29 -12.60
C ARG A 237 10.50 2.22 -12.02
N ARG A 238 9.57 1.66 -12.81
CA ARG A 238 8.79 0.48 -12.43
C ARG A 238 9.68 -0.75 -12.17
N GLY A 239 10.85 -0.86 -12.81
CA GLY A 239 11.87 -1.85 -12.47
C GLY A 239 12.34 -1.78 -11.01
N ARG A 240 12.47 -0.57 -10.44
CA ARG A 240 12.77 -0.38 -9.00
C ARG A 240 11.62 -0.83 -8.10
N TYR A 241 10.38 -0.65 -8.55
CA TYR A 241 9.20 -1.12 -7.82
C TYR A 241 9.19 -2.64 -7.71
N VAL A 242 9.53 -3.34 -8.81
CA VAL A 242 9.71 -4.80 -8.83
C VAL A 242 10.83 -5.23 -7.89
N GLU A 243 11.99 -4.55 -7.94
CA GLU A 243 13.11 -4.85 -7.04
C GLU A 243 12.69 -4.76 -5.58
N PHE A 244 11.96 -3.71 -5.19
CA PHE A 244 11.47 -3.59 -3.81
C PHE A 244 10.54 -4.75 -3.43
N ASN A 245 9.50 -5.00 -4.24
CA ASN A 245 8.46 -5.97 -3.89
C ASN A 245 9.02 -7.41 -3.83
N LEU A 246 9.98 -7.75 -4.70
CA LEU A 246 10.52 -9.11 -4.75
C LEU A 246 11.72 -9.35 -3.83
N VAL A 247 12.41 -8.30 -3.35
CA VAL A 247 13.62 -8.44 -2.53
C VAL A 247 13.40 -8.02 -1.07
N TYR A 248 12.55 -7.03 -0.80
CA TYR A 248 12.43 -6.41 0.53
C TYR A 248 11.03 -6.45 1.13
N ASP A 249 9.97 -6.44 0.31
CA ASP A 249 8.61 -6.42 0.84
C ASP A 249 8.29 -7.70 1.63
N ARG A 250 8.12 -7.53 2.94
CA ARG A 250 7.90 -8.64 3.88
C ARG A 250 6.60 -9.38 3.55
N GLY A 251 5.56 -8.63 3.15
CA GLY A 251 4.25 -9.20 2.82
C GLY A 251 4.32 -10.11 1.60
N THR A 252 4.97 -9.66 0.53
CA THR A 252 5.17 -10.44 -0.70
C THR A 252 6.01 -11.68 -0.44
N LEU A 253 7.17 -11.55 0.21
CA LEU A 253 8.05 -12.68 0.52
C LEU A 253 7.35 -13.74 1.37
N PHE A 254 6.70 -13.31 2.46
CA PHE A 254 5.95 -14.22 3.33
C PHE A 254 4.80 -14.90 2.58
N GLY A 255 4.02 -14.15 1.80
CA GLY A 255 2.90 -14.68 1.04
C GLY A 255 3.32 -15.77 0.05
N LEU A 256 4.41 -15.56 -0.68
CA LEU A 256 4.94 -16.53 -1.63
C LEU A 256 5.52 -17.78 -0.93
N GLN A 257 6.25 -17.60 0.17
CA GLN A 257 6.88 -18.69 0.92
C GLN A 257 5.86 -19.53 1.72
N SER A 258 4.72 -18.96 2.10
CA SER A 258 3.68 -19.63 2.89
C SER A 258 2.56 -20.27 2.06
N GLY A 259 2.69 -20.27 0.72
CA GLY A 259 1.67 -20.83 -0.18
C GLY A 259 0.42 -19.97 -0.30
N GLY A 260 0.55 -18.65 -0.15
CA GLY A 260 -0.52 -17.69 -0.44
C GLY A 260 -0.90 -17.68 -1.92
N ARG A 261 -2.00 -17.01 -2.28
CA ARG A 261 -2.49 -16.93 -3.66
C ARG A 261 -1.58 -16.04 -4.51
N THR A 262 -0.67 -16.66 -5.27
CA THR A 262 0.38 -15.99 -6.06
C THR A 262 -0.14 -14.84 -6.92
N GLU A 263 -1.22 -15.05 -7.68
CA GLU A 263 -1.78 -14.02 -8.57
C GLU A 263 -2.36 -12.82 -7.80
N SER A 264 -2.84 -13.00 -6.57
CA SER A 264 -3.27 -11.88 -5.72
C SER A 264 -2.07 -11.12 -5.14
N ILE A 265 -0.98 -11.83 -4.81
CA ILE A 265 0.24 -11.24 -4.23
C ILE A 265 1.00 -10.43 -5.28
N LEU A 266 1.23 -11.04 -6.45
CA LEU A 266 2.01 -10.44 -7.55
C LEU A 266 1.20 -9.46 -8.41
N MET A 267 -0.08 -9.24 -8.09
CA MET A 267 -0.87 -8.13 -8.65
C MET A 267 -0.14 -6.79 -8.49
N SER A 268 0.61 -6.63 -7.40
CA SER A 268 1.44 -5.46 -7.11
C SER A 268 2.55 -5.18 -8.13
N LEU A 269 2.89 -6.13 -9.00
CA LEU A 269 3.92 -5.90 -10.00
C LEU A 269 3.37 -5.05 -11.16
N PRO A 270 4.15 -4.10 -11.70
CA PRO A 270 3.78 -3.29 -12.86
C PRO A 270 3.50 -4.13 -14.12
N PRO A 271 2.73 -3.59 -15.09
CA PRO A 271 2.41 -4.29 -16.33
C PRO A 271 3.63 -4.41 -17.26
N GLN A 272 4.49 -3.40 -17.28
CA GLN A 272 5.71 -3.36 -18.10
C GLN A 272 6.85 -2.69 -17.33
N VAL A 273 8.05 -3.21 -17.53
CA VAL A 273 9.28 -2.81 -16.84
C VAL A 273 10.48 -2.88 -17.77
N ARG A 274 11.47 -2.04 -17.52
CA ARG A 274 12.76 -2.08 -18.21
C ARG A 274 13.89 -2.17 -17.20
N TRP A 275 14.93 -2.90 -17.58
CA TRP A 275 16.25 -2.84 -16.95
C TRP A 275 17.31 -2.57 -18.01
N GLY A 276 18.23 -1.68 -17.68
CA GLY A 276 19.39 -1.35 -18.51
C GLY A 276 20.64 -1.34 -17.63
N TYR A 277 21.73 -1.90 -18.14
CA TYR A 277 23.01 -1.91 -17.44
C TYR A 277 23.51 -0.47 -17.23
N ASP A 278 23.86 -0.14 -15.99
CA ASP A 278 24.34 1.19 -15.54
C ASP A 278 23.53 2.38 -16.09
N TRP A 279 22.23 2.20 -16.32
CA TRP A 279 21.36 3.29 -16.75
C TRP A 279 21.35 4.41 -15.70
N LYS A 280 21.46 5.65 -16.18
CA LYS A 280 21.40 6.89 -15.38
C LYS A 280 20.55 7.89 -16.14
N ALA A 281 19.81 8.72 -15.40
CA ALA A 281 19.14 9.87 -15.99
C ALA A 281 20.18 10.89 -16.46
N GLU A 282 19.84 11.66 -17.49
CA GLU A 282 20.67 12.76 -17.95
C GLU A 282 20.78 13.82 -16.85
N PRO A 283 21.98 14.30 -16.47
CA PRO A 283 22.13 15.31 -15.43
C PRO A 283 21.33 16.59 -15.72
N GLY A 284 20.65 17.12 -14.70
CA GLY A 284 19.82 18.33 -14.82
C GLY A 284 18.46 18.11 -15.51
N SER A 285 18.12 16.87 -15.85
CA SER A 285 16.78 16.50 -16.34
C SER A 285 15.76 16.35 -15.22
N GLU A 286 14.47 16.32 -15.57
CA GLU A 286 13.40 16.02 -14.61
C GLU A 286 13.49 14.56 -14.11
N GLU A 287 14.00 13.65 -14.93
CA GLU A 287 14.27 12.26 -14.56
C GLU A 287 15.34 12.16 -13.47
N ALA A 288 16.41 12.95 -13.58
CA ALA A 288 17.46 13.01 -12.55
C ALA A 288 16.95 13.67 -11.27
N ARG A 289 16.14 14.73 -11.41
CA ARG A 289 15.51 15.45 -10.30
C ARG A 289 14.67 14.53 -9.42
N LEU A 290 14.02 13.49 -9.97
CA LEU A 290 13.32 12.48 -9.17
C LEU A 290 14.22 11.93 -8.07
N THR A 291 15.39 11.39 -8.42
CA THR A 291 16.31 10.78 -7.45
C THR A 291 17.12 11.79 -6.65
N GLU A 292 17.50 12.92 -7.26
CA GLU A 292 18.35 13.92 -6.62
C GLU A 292 17.60 14.82 -5.62
N TYR A 293 16.29 15.02 -5.82
CA TYR A 293 15.47 15.90 -5.00
C TYR A 293 14.32 15.17 -4.32
N PHE A 294 13.48 14.45 -5.06
CA PHE A 294 12.22 13.91 -4.51
C PHE A 294 12.42 12.64 -3.70
N LEU A 295 13.29 11.73 -4.14
CA LEU A 295 13.62 10.49 -3.44
C LEU A 295 14.81 10.71 -2.51
N GLN A 296 14.68 11.74 -1.67
CA GLN A 296 15.57 12.04 -0.56
C GLN A 296 14.70 12.03 0.70
N ASP A 297 15.20 11.53 1.83
CA ASP A 297 14.45 11.57 3.09
C ASP A 297 14.15 13.03 3.47
N ARG A 298 12.90 13.47 3.25
CA ARG A 298 12.50 14.88 3.33
C ARG A 298 11.30 15.09 4.22
N ASP A 299 11.31 16.20 4.95
CA ASP A 299 10.11 16.73 5.58
C ASP A 299 9.33 17.58 4.56
N TRP A 300 8.27 17.00 4.00
CA TRP A 300 7.41 17.65 3.02
C TRP A 300 6.54 18.76 3.61
N LEU A 301 6.41 18.85 4.92
CA LEU A 301 5.55 19.85 5.58
C LEU A 301 6.36 20.99 6.22
N ALA A 302 7.70 20.89 6.19
CA ALA A 302 8.59 21.97 6.64
C ALA A 302 8.32 23.26 5.86
N GLY A 303 7.99 24.35 6.56
CA GLY A 303 7.77 25.68 5.97
C GLY A 303 6.38 25.94 5.38
N SER A 304 5.47 24.96 5.44
CA SER A 304 4.07 25.11 5.04
C SER A 304 3.21 25.32 6.29
N ALA A 305 3.28 26.53 6.86
CA ALA A 305 2.46 27.00 7.99
C ALA A 305 1.23 27.79 7.51
#